data_AF-A0A955DAH4-F1
#
_entry.id   AF-A0A955DAH4-F1
#
_cell.length_a   1.000
_cell.length_b   1.000
_cell.length_c   1.000
_cell.angle_alpha   90.00
_cell.angle_beta   90.00
_cell.angle_gamma   90.00
#
_symmetry.space_group_name_H-M   'P 1'
#
loop_
_entity.id
_entity.type
_entity.pdbx_description
1 polymer ?
#
loop_
_entity_poly.entity_id
_entity_poly.type
_entity_poly.pdbx_seq_one_letter_code
_entity_poly.pdbx_strand_id
1 'polypeptide(L)'
;MSTTNPTPKPTRVMVVGASSDRTKYGNKAVRAFLRAGNEVLPVNPRAAAANQTIEGLRVYPDIASVPGPIDKATIYVHPDQGFEVLDAIAARTDIAEVWLNPGAESPELLAHAHSLALNPIQACSIIAIGQTP
;
A
#
# COMPACT_ATOMS: atom_id res chain seq x y z
N MET A 1 -35.73 -21.35 4.67
CA MET A 1 -34.94 -20.33 5.40
C MET A 1 -33.74 -20.03 4.53
N SER A 2 -33.69 -18.86 3.88
CA SER A 2 -32.63 -18.49 2.95
C SER A 2 -31.44 -17.96 3.76
N THR A 3 -30.36 -18.72 3.84
CA THR A 3 -29.10 -18.28 4.45
C THR A 3 -28.35 -17.43 3.43
N THR A 4 -28.52 -16.11 3.49
CA THR A 4 -27.65 -15.20 2.74
C THR A 4 -26.26 -15.27 3.38
N ASN A 5 -25.29 -15.89 2.71
CA ASN A 5 -23.89 -15.76 3.09
C ASN A 5 -23.52 -14.27 3.05
N PRO A 6 -22.86 -13.73 4.08
CA PRO A 6 -22.42 -12.35 4.04
C PRO A 6 -21.45 -12.17 2.87
N THR A 7 -21.67 -11.12 2.08
CA THR A 7 -20.72 -10.70 1.05
C THR A 7 -19.36 -10.50 1.73
N PRO A 8 -18.26 -11.08 1.20
CA PRO A 8 -16.94 -10.87 1.76
C PRO A 8 -16.63 -9.38 1.89
N LYS A 9 -16.11 -8.96 3.04
CA LYS A 9 -15.63 -7.59 3.24
C LYS A 9 -14.56 -7.28 2.18
N PRO A 10 -14.55 -6.09 1.57
CA PRO A 10 -13.48 -5.72 0.64
C PRO A 10 -12.13 -5.73 1.35
N THR A 11 -11.11 -6.25 0.66
CA THR A 11 -9.73 -6.20 1.10
C THR A 11 -9.27 -4.74 1.22
N ARG A 12 -8.60 -4.40 2.31
CA ARG A 12 -8.10 -3.06 2.62
C ARG A 12 -6.63 -2.94 2.22
N VAL A 13 -6.37 -2.06 1.27
CA VAL A 13 -5.05 -1.92 0.64
C VAL A 13 -4.50 -0.52 0.88
N MET A 14 -3.44 -0.43 1.68
CA MET A 14 -2.70 0.80 1.90
C MET A 14 -1.64 0.95 0.80
N VAL A 15 -1.76 1.99 -0.03
CA VAL A 15 -0.81 2.27 -1.10
C VAL A 15 0.17 3.35 -0.63
N VAL A 16 1.37 2.91 -0.23
CA VAL A 16 2.44 3.80 0.25
C VAL A 16 3.24 4.30 -0.94
N GLY A 17 3.39 5.63 -1.05
CA GLY A 17 3.93 6.27 -2.25
C GLY A 17 2.88 6.49 -3.33
N ALA A 18 1.60 6.56 -2.96
CA ALA A 18 0.52 6.96 -3.88
C ALA A 18 0.84 8.32 -4.52
N SER A 19 0.32 8.58 -5.73
CA SER A 19 0.56 9.85 -6.42
C SER A 19 -0.67 10.36 -7.16
N SER A 20 -0.80 11.68 -7.30
CA SER A 20 -1.74 12.32 -8.22
C SER A 20 -1.26 12.26 -9.68
N ASP A 21 0.03 12.02 -9.90
CA ASP A 21 0.59 11.79 -11.24
C ASP A 21 0.25 10.37 -11.72
N ARG A 22 -0.65 10.31 -12.71
CA ARG A 22 -1.15 9.05 -13.28
C ARG A 22 -0.11 8.22 -14.04
N THR A 23 1.07 8.79 -14.32
CA THR A 23 2.18 8.04 -14.93
C THR A 23 2.93 7.18 -13.92
N LYS A 24 2.90 7.55 -12.63
CA LYS A 24 3.64 6.87 -11.56
C LYS A 24 2.96 5.58 -11.11
N TYR A 25 3.78 4.61 -10.71
CA TYR A 25 3.30 3.29 -10.26
C TYR A 25 2.40 3.37 -9.03
N GLY A 26 2.67 4.27 -8.07
CA GLY A 26 1.78 4.47 -6.93
C GLY A 26 0.35 4.85 -7.34
N ASN A 27 0.17 5.65 -8.39
CA ASN A 27 -1.17 5.96 -8.92
C ASN A 27 -1.77 4.77 -9.69
N LYS A 28 -0.98 4.10 -10.53
CA LYS A 28 -1.40 2.89 -11.26
C LYS A 28 -1.92 1.82 -10.30
N ALA A 29 -1.24 1.64 -9.17
CA ALA A 29 -1.66 0.75 -8.09
C ALA A 29 -3.01 1.16 -7.51
N VAL A 30 -3.20 2.43 -7.12
CA VAL A 30 -4.50 2.93 -6.62
C VAL A 30 -5.63 2.57 -7.58
N ARG A 31 -5.47 2.86 -8.87
CA ARG A 31 -6.49 2.54 -9.88
C ARG A 31 -6.70 1.04 -10.07
N ALA A 32 -5.64 0.24 -10.04
CA ALA A 32 -5.73 -1.21 -10.19
C ALA A 32 -6.50 -1.86 -9.02
N PHE A 33 -6.15 -1.50 -7.78
CA PHE A 33 -6.84 -2.02 -6.60
C PHE A 33 -8.29 -1.53 -6.52
N LEU A 34 -8.59 -0.29 -6.90
CA LEU A 34 -9.96 0.21 -7.01
C LEU A 34 -10.78 -0.59 -8.03
N ARG A 35 -10.24 -0.84 -9.23
CA ARG A 35 -10.92 -1.67 -10.26
C ARG A 35 -11.18 -3.09 -9.80
N ALA A 36 -10.30 -3.62 -8.95
CA ALA A 36 -10.45 -4.95 -8.35
C ALA A 36 -11.42 -4.96 -7.14
N GLY A 37 -12.08 -3.85 -6.82
CA GLY A 37 -13.10 -3.78 -5.75
C GLY A 37 -12.55 -3.69 -4.33
N ASN A 38 -11.28 -3.31 -4.17
CA ASN A 38 -10.64 -3.16 -2.85
C ASN A 38 -10.99 -1.80 -2.21
N GLU A 39 -10.92 -1.74 -0.88
CA GLU A 39 -10.88 -0.48 -0.14
C GLU A 39 -9.44 0.07 -0.19
N VAL A 40 -9.21 1.15 -0.93
CA VAL A 40 -7.87 1.69 -1.14
C VAL A 40 -7.62 2.88 -0.22
N LEU A 41 -6.49 2.87 0.49
CA LEU A 41 -6.06 3.90 1.43
C LEU A 41 -4.72 4.50 0.95
N PRO A 42 -4.74 5.59 0.16
CA PRO A 42 -3.52 6.23 -0.35
C PRO A 42 -2.73 6.92 0.76
N VAL A 43 -1.41 6.71 0.79
CA VAL A 43 -0.48 7.43 1.69
C VAL A 43 0.50 8.25 0.85
N ASN A 44 0.47 9.57 1.06
CA ASN A 44 1.44 10.52 0.49
C ASN A 44 1.47 11.82 1.32
N PRO A 45 2.57 12.12 2.03
CA PRO A 45 2.67 13.31 2.88
C PRO A 45 2.43 14.63 2.13
N ARG A 46 2.98 14.76 0.91
CA ARG A 46 2.90 16.00 0.12
C ARG A 46 1.48 16.26 -0.39
N ALA A 47 0.83 15.23 -0.92
CA ALA A 47 -0.54 15.32 -1.40
C ALA A 47 -1.52 15.58 -0.24
N ALA A 48 -1.31 14.92 0.91
CA ALA A 48 -2.11 15.16 2.11
C ALA A 48 -1.96 16.61 2.63
N ALA A 49 -0.73 17.13 2.73
CA ALA A 49 -0.48 18.51 3.14
C ALA A 49 -1.10 19.54 2.19
N ALA A 50 -1.19 19.22 0.90
CA ALA A 50 -1.85 20.03 -0.11
C ALA A 50 -3.38 19.83 -0.19
N ASN A 51 -3.98 19.04 0.72
CA ASN A 51 -5.39 18.64 0.68
C ASN A 51 -5.84 18.07 -0.68
N GLN A 52 -4.93 17.40 -1.39
CA GLN A 52 -5.22 16.78 -2.66
C GLN A 52 -5.89 15.42 -2.46
N THR A 53 -6.78 15.07 -3.39
CA THR A 53 -7.29 13.71 -3.53
C THR A 53 -6.49 12.96 -4.59
N ILE A 54 -6.44 11.62 -4.47
CA ILE A 54 -5.86 10.74 -5.49
C ILE A 54 -6.97 9.81 -5.97
N GLU A 55 -7.32 9.91 -7.25
CA GLU A 55 -8.44 9.15 -7.84
C GLU A 55 -9.76 9.34 -7.04
N GLY A 56 -9.99 10.55 -6.51
CA GLY A 56 -11.16 10.88 -5.70
C GLY A 56 -11.10 10.41 -4.25
N LEU A 57 -10.03 9.73 -3.83
CA LEU A 57 -9.85 9.23 -2.47
C LEU A 57 -9.16 10.26 -1.57
N ARG A 58 -9.53 10.25 -0.28
CA ARG A 58 -8.78 10.90 0.79
C ARG A 58 -7.36 10.33 0.83
N VAL A 59 -6.37 11.19 0.99
CA VAL A 59 -4.96 10.81 1.15
C VAL A 59 -4.55 10.97 2.60
N TYR A 60 -3.81 9.99 3.13
CA TYR A 60 -3.27 10.02 4.48
C TYR A 60 -1.83 10.56 4.47
N PRO A 61 -1.45 11.36 5.49
CA PRO A 61 -0.12 11.97 5.54
C PRO A 61 0.98 10.96 5.85
N ASP A 62 0.66 9.90 6.58
CA ASP A 62 1.59 8.86 7.03
C ASP A 62 0.86 7.53 7.27
N ILE A 63 1.64 6.47 7.51
CA ILE A 63 1.15 5.10 7.75
C ILE A 63 0.37 4.97 9.07
N ALA A 64 0.77 5.71 10.11
CA ALA A 64 0.14 5.66 11.43
C ALA A 64 -1.28 6.26 11.41
N SER A 65 -1.51 7.25 10.56
CA SER A 65 -2.79 7.93 10.38
C SER A 65 -3.84 7.09 9.63
N VAL A 66 -3.44 5.98 9.00
CA VAL A 66 -4.36 5.11 8.24
C VAL A 66 -5.17 4.25 9.22
N PRO A 67 -6.52 4.38 9.25
CA PRO A 67 -7.34 3.77 10.29
C PRO A 67 -7.54 2.28 10.07
N GLY A 68 -7.48 1.52 11.17
CA GLY A 68 -7.87 0.11 11.24
C GLY A 68 -6.93 -0.85 10.50
N PRO A 69 -7.23 -2.17 10.56
CA PRO A 69 -6.36 -3.23 10.05
C PRO A 69 -6.20 -3.18 8.54
N ILE A 70 -5.00 -3.51 8.07
CA ILE A 70 -4.62 -3.46 6.66
C ILE A 70 -4.29 -4.86 6.18
N ASP A 71 -4.98 -5.31 5.13
CA ASP A 71 -4.69 -6.61 4.55
C ASP A 71 -3.39 -6.57 3.72
N LYS A 72 -3.16 -5.46 3.00
CA LYS A 72 -1.97 -5.29 2.15
C LYS A 72 -1.41 -3.88 2.26
N ALA A 73 -0.17 -3.74 2.71
CA ALA A 73 0.64 -2.54 2.56
C ALA A 73 1.52 -2.69 1.31
N THR A 74 1.25 -1.92 0.27
CA THR A 74 1.98 -1.99 -1.00
C THR A 74 2.83 -0.74 -1.22
N ILE A 75 4.14 -0.93 -1.34
CA ILE A 75 5.13 0.14 -1.29
C ILE A 75 5.64 0.48 -2.69
N TYR A 76 5.56 1.76 -3.04
CA TYR A 76 5.99 2.35 -4.32
C TYR A 76 6.81 3.64 -4.11
N VAL A 77 7.71 3.62 -3.14
CA VAL A 77 8.65 4.72 -2.88
C VAL A 77 10.05 4.40 -3.42
N HIS A 78 10.90 5.41 -3.55
CA HIS A 78 12.31 5.18 -3.83
C HIS A 78 12.99 4.46 -2.65
N PRO A 79 14.03 3.63 -2.88
CA PRO A 79 14.72 2.89 -1.81
C PRO A 79 15.16 3.75 -0.62
N ASP A 80 15.61 4.99 -0.86
CA ASP A 80 16.04 5.92 0.20
C ASP A 80 14.92 6.24 1.22
N GLN A 81 13.65 6.21 0.78
CA GLN A 81 12.48 6.39 1.64
C GLN A 81 11.98 5.07 2.22
N GLY A 82 12.45 3.94 1.69
CA GLY A 82 12.00 2.61 2.07
C GLY A 82 12.27 2.30 3.54
N PHE A 83 13.40 2.73 4.09
CA PHE A 83 13.78 2.45 5.48
C PHE A 83 12.76 3.02 6.47
N GLU A 84 12.45 4.31 6.36
CA GLU A 84 11.44 4.96 7.21
C GLU A 84 10.04 4.36 7.02
N VAL A 85 9.70 3.96 5.78
CA VAL A 85 8.43 3.28 5.49
C VAL A 85 8.36 1.93 6.19
N LEU A 86 9.44 1.14 6.17
CA LEU A 86 9.49 -0.16 6.84
C LEU A 86 9.43 -0.01 8.37
N ASP A 87 10.12 0.98 8.94
CA ASP A 87 10.05 1.28 10.38
C ASP A 87 8.61 1.61 10.80
N ALA A 88 7.92 2.46 10.01
CA ALA A 88 6.54 2.83 10.27
C ALA A 88 5.55 1.65 10.09
N ILE A 89 5.84 0.73 9.16
CA ILE A 89 5.09 -0.52 9.00
C ILE A 89 5.32 -1.45 10.19
N ALA A 90 6.57 -1.64 10.62
CA ALA A 90 6.94 -2.50 11.75
C ALA A 90 6.37 -2.00 13.08
N ALA A 91 6.12 -0.68 13.20
CA ALA A 91 5.44 -0.10 14.35
C ALA A 91 3.95 -0.47 14.42
N ARG A 92 3.37 -1.09 13.38
CA ARG A 92 1.98 -1.54 13.33
C ARG A 92 1.88 -3.05 13.45
N THR A 93 0.97 -3.52 14.29
CA THR A 93 0.70 -4.95 14.49
C THR A 93 -0.49 -5.48 13.68
N ASP A 94 -1.13 -4.62 12.89
CA ASP A 94 -2.39 -4.88 12.19
C ASP A 94 -2.24 -4.87 10.65
N ILE A 95 -1.02 -5.08 10.15
CA ILE A 95 -0.72 -5.21 8.72
C ILE A 95 -0.44 -6.69 8.42
N ALA A 96 -1.27 -7.31 7.57
CA ALA A 96 -1.15 -8.73 7.26
C ALA A 96 -0.06 -9.04 6.23
N GLU A 97 0.04 -8.23 5.16
CA GLU A 97 1.04 -8.41 4.11
C GLU A 97 1.76 -7.11 3.79
N VAL A 98 3.08 -7.20 3.59
CA VAL A 98 3.93 -6.09 3.14
C VAL A 98 4.49 -6.44 1.76
N TRP A 99 4.29 -5.57 0.79
CA TRP A 99 4.73 -5.76 -0.59
C TRP A 99 5.77 -4.72 -0.99
N LEU A 100 6.96 -5.19 -1.35
CA LEU A 100 7.99 -4.39 -2.02
C LEU A 100 7.88 -4.63 -3.52
N ASN A 101 7.40 -3.61 -4.23
CA ASN A 101 7.17 -3.70 -5.68
C ASN A 101 8.44 -3.36 -6.44
N PRO A 102 8.58 -3.85 -7.70
CA PRO A 102 9.79 -3.66 -8.49
C PRO A 102 10.26 -2.20 -8.55
N GLY A 103 11.54 -2.00 -8.25
CA GLY A 103 12.21 -0.70 -8.19
C GLY A 103 12.13 0.01 -6.84
N ALA A 104 11.43 -0.55 -5.84
CA ALA A 104 11.44 -0.04 -4.46
C ALA A 104 12.47 -0.78 -3.57
N GLU A 105 12.98 -1.92 -4.03
CA GLU A 105 13.86 -2.82 -3.30
C GLU A 105 15.35 -2.49 -3.46
N SER A 106 16.12 -2.80 -2.42
CA SER A 106 17.58 -2.97 -2.47
C SER A 106 17.99 -4.08 -1.50
N PRO A 107 19.18 -4.69 -1.65
CA PRO A 107 19.67 -5.68 -0.68
C PRO A 107 19.70 -5.17 0.76
N GLU A 108 20.09 -3.92 0.97
CA GLU A 108 20.14 -3.26 2.27
C GLU A 108 18.74 -3.06 2.85
N LEU A 109 17.78 -2.65 2.01
CA LEU A 109 16.41 -2.45 2.43
C LEU A 109 15.74 -3.78 2.85
N LEU A 110 16.03 -4.86 2.13
CA LEU A 110 15.55 -6.20 2.48
C LEU A 110 16.17 -6.71 3.78
N ALA A 111 17.47 -6.50 3.98
CA ALA A 111 18.13 -6.82 5.24
C ALA A 111 17.52 -6.04 6.41
N HIS A 112 17.20 -4.75 6.20
CA HIS A 112 16.50 -3.92 7.17
C HIS A 112 15.11 -4.48 7.51
N ALA A 113 14.31 -4.82 6.50
CA ALA A 113 12.99 -5.41 6.69
C ALA A 113 13.05 -6.68 7.57
N HIS A 114 14.00 -7.58 7.30
CA HIS A 114 14.16 -8.80 8.09
C HIS A 114 14.61 -8.50 9.53
N SER A 115 15.44 -7.47 9.73
CA SER A 115 15.84 -7.04 11.08
C SER A 115 14.67 -6.53 11.92
N LEU A 116 13.63 -6.02 11.26
CA LEU A 116 12.35 -5.61 11.86
C LEU A 116 11.34 -6.78 11.99
N ALA A 117 11.77 -8.02 11.72
CA ALA A 117 10.91 -9.20 11.65
C ALA A 117 9.77 -9.11 10.62
N LEU A 118 9.90 -8.23 9.62
CA LEU A 118 9.01 -8.20 8.46
C LEU A 118 9.47 -9.24 7.44
N ASN A 119 8.50 -9.84 6.73
CA ASN A 119 8.76 -10.77 5.62
C ASN A 119 8.11 -10.23 4.34
N PRO A 120 8.72 -9.24 3.66
CA PRO A 120 8.09 -8.60 2.52
C PRO A 120 7.96 -9.55 1.32
N ILE A 121 6.82 -9.48 0.65
CA ILE A 121 6.59 -10.12 -0.64
C ILE A 121 7.23 -9.25 -1.73
N GLN A 122 8.24 -9.80 -2.40
CA GLN A 122 8.97 -9.15 -3.50
C GLN A 122 8.33 -9.52 -4.83
N ALA A 123 7.30 -8.78 -5.23
CA ALA A 123 6.59 -9.00 -6.48
C ALA A 123 5.76 -7.76 -6.86
N CYS A 124 5.33 -7.71 -8.13
CA CYS A 124 4.38 -6.70 -8.56
C CYS A 124 2.99 -7.04 -8.01
N SER A 125 2.54 -6.28 -7.01
CA SER A 125 1.22 -6.44 -6.38
C SER A 125 0.05 -6.22 -7.35
N ILE A 126 0.21 -5.39 -8.38
CA ILE A 126 -0.79 -5.19 -9.44
C ILE A 126 -1.00 -6.47 -10.26
N ILE A 127 0.10 -7.13 -10.65
CA ILE A 127 0.02 -8.40 -11.39
C ILE A 127 -0.53 -9.50 -10.49
N ALA A 128 -0.16 -9.52 -9.21
CA ALA A 128 -0.64 -10.53 -8.25
C ALA A 128 -2.17 -10.54 -8.09
N ILE A 129 -2.84 -9.41 -8.32
CA ILE A 129 -4.32 -9.30 -8.32
C ILE A 129 -4.94 -9.46 -9.73
N GLY A 130 -4.17 -9.89 -10.72
CA GLY A 130 -4.63 -10.10 -12.10
C GLY A 130 -4.88 -8.80 -12.88
N GLN A 131 -4.29 -7.68 -12.47
CA GLN A 131 -4.38 -6.40 -13.18
C GLN A 131 -3.09 -6.10 -13.96
N THR A 132 -3.19 -5.21 -14.94
CA THR A 132 -2.04 -4.68 -15.69
C THR A 132 -1.72 -3.25 -15.23
N PRO A 133 -0.44 -2.89 -14.98
CA PRO A 133 -0.03 -1.56 -14.55
C PRO A 133 -0.21 -0.44 -15.59
#